data_AF-A0A9X3YES4-F1
#
_entry.id   AF-A0A9X3YES4-F1
#
_cell.length_a   1.000
_cell.length_b   1.000
_cell.length_c   1.000
_cell.angle_alpha   90.00
_cell.angle_beta   90.00
_cell.angle_gamma   90.00
#
_symmetry.space_group_name_H-M   'P 1'
#
loop_
_entity.id
_entity.type
_entity.pdbx_description
1 polymer ?
#
loop_
_entity_poly.entity_id
_entity_poly.type
_entity_poly.pdbx_seq_one_letter_code
_entity_poly.pdbx_strand_id
1 'polypeptide(L)'
;MVLLSMEPGLPISVLATSIGLSHAGTVRLIDRLEREQLVERRRQITDRRARFIHLTNSGKKITDALLKAREQVISECISPLSPNDLDILGMLSERLLVANGFDKDGSVSLCHLCGYSRIAPSRGKAKPGRSPRWNVASEG
;
A
#
# COMPACT_ATOMS: atom_id res chain seq x y z
N MET A 1 11.69 -0.27 2.21
CA MET A 1 12.03 -0.65 0.82
C MET A 1 10.78 -0.90 -0.02
N VAL A 2 9.81 -1.69 0.44
CA VAL A 2 8.53 -1.94 -0.30
C VAL A 2 7.83 -0.66 -0.75
N LEU A 3 7.66 0.34 0.13
CA LEU A 3 7.05 1.62 -0.22
C LEU A 3 7.75 2.31 -1.41
N LEU A 4 9.09 2.34 -1.41
CA LEU A 4 9.89 2.92 -2.49
C LEU A 4 9.84 2.12 -3.80
N SER A 5 9.40 0.85 -3.76
CA SER A 5 9.15 0.04 -4.94
C SER A 5 7.83 0.39 -5.62
N MET A 6 6.84 0.86 -4.85
CA MET A 6 5.53 1.27 -5.34
C MET A 6 5.52 2.76 -5.71
N GLU A 7 6.14 3.58 -4.86
CA GLU A 7 6.25 5.03 -5.00
C GLU A 7 7.74 5.43 -4.98
N PRO A 8 8.44 5.34 -6.12
CA PRO A 8 9.84 5.71 -6.20
C PRO A 8 10.02 7.23 -6.13
N GLY A 9 11.08 7.67 -5.47
CA GLY A 9 11.42 9.09 -5.42
C GLY A 9 10.56 9.87 -4.45
N LEU A 10 10.51 9.42 -3.19
CA LEU A 10 9.86 10.13 -2.09
C LEU A 10 10.88 10.93 -1.28
N PRO A 11 10.51 12.12 -0.77
CA PRO A 11 11.34 12.85 0.18
C PRO A 11 11.33 12.15 1.54
N ILE A 12 12.39 12.34 2.32
CA ILE A 12 12.55 11.73 3.66
C ILE A 12 11.41 12.10 4.61
N SER A 13 10.88 13.32 4.53
CA SER A 13 9.74 13.77 5.34
C SER A 13 8.48 12.95 5.10
N VAL A 14 8.17 12.67 3.82
CA VAL A 14 7.02 11.83 3.46
C VAL A 14 7.27 10.39 3.91
N LEU A 15 8.47 9.86 3.66
CA LEU A 15 8.84 8.52 4.12
C LEU A 15 8.67 8.36 5.64
N ALA A 16 9.11 9.35 6.42
CA ALA A 16 9.01 9.33 7.88
C ALA A 16 7.55 9.19 8.35
N THR A 17 6.66 9.99 7.76
CA THR A 17 5.21 9.92 8.02
C THR A 17 4.65 8.56 7.61
N SER A 18 4.96 8.09 6.39
CA SER A 18 4.42 6.83 5.86
C SER A 18 4.85 5.60 6.67
N ILE A 19 6.06 5.57 7.20
CA ILE A 19 6.58 4.43 7.98
C ILE A 19 6.44 4.62 9.50
N GLY A 20 5.84 5.70 9.96
CA GLY A 20 5.60 5.98 11.38
C GLY A 20 6.87 6.20 12.21
N LEU A 21 7.95 6.68 11.59
CA LEU A 21 9.21 6.97 12.28
C LEU A 21 9.43 8.47 12.43
N SER A 22 10.18 8.88 13.46
CA SER A 22 10.65 10.26 13.57
C SER A 22 11.54 10.62 12.38
N HIS A 23 11.63 11.91 12.06
CA HIS A 23 12.50 12.37 10.96
C HIS A 23 13.95 11.91 11.15
N ALA A 24 14.51 12.11 12.36
CA ALA A 24 15.86 11.67 12.69
C ALA A 24 16.03 10.14 12.61
N GLY A 25 15.03 9.37 13.08
CA GLY A 25 15.04 7.91 12.94
C GLY A 25 15.02 7.45 11.49
N THR A 26 14.23 8.13 10.66
CA THR A 26 14.15 7.87 9.21
C THR A 26 15.46 8.20 8.52
N VAL A 27 16.11 9.33 8.85
CA VAL A 27 17.45 9.66 8.30
C VAL A 27 18.45 8.55 8.62
N ARG A 28 18.52 8.08 9.87
CA ARG A 28 19.42 7.00 10.28
C ARG A 28 19.13 5.68 9.54
N LEU A 29 17.85 5.37 9.32
CA LEU A 29 17.44 4.21 8.52
C LEU A 29 17.92 4.34 7.07
N ILE A 30 17.69 5.49 6.42
CA ILE A 30 18.14 5.73 5.05
C ILE A 30 19.67 5.69 4.95
N ASP A 31 20.39 6.28 5.91
CA ASP A 31 21.87 6.23 5.94
C ASP A 31 22.39 4.79 6.01
N ARG A 32 21.74 3.94 6.81
CA ARG A 32 22.09 2.52 6.86
C ARG A 32 21.84 1.83 5.52
N LEU A 33 20.66 2.03 4.93
CA LEU A 33 20.29 1.39 3.66
C LEU A 33 21.17 1.88 2.50
N GLU A 34 21.61 3.15 2.52
CA GLU A 34 22.54 3.70 1.52
C GLU A 34 23.95 3.11 1.68
N ARG A 35 24.43 2.95 2.93
CA ARG A 35 25.69 2.21 3.21
C ARG A 35 25.64 0.76 2.73
N GLU A 36 24.49 0.11 2.85
CA GLU A 36 24.23 -1.24 2.34
C GLU A 36 23.98 -1.28 0.81
N GLN A 37 24.06 -0.13 0.12
CA GLN A 37 23.85 0.01 -1.33
C GLN A 37 22.45 -0.42 -1.79
N LEU A 38 21.44 -0.31 -0.93
CA LEU A 38 20.05 -0.70 -1.21
C LEU A 38 19.20 0.49 -1.66
N VAL A 39 19.54 1.68 -1.19
CA VAL A 39 18.90 2.94 -1.61
C VAL A 39 19.94 3.96 -2.02
N GLU A 40 19.51 4.97 -2.76
CA GLU A 40 20.34 6.12 -3.12
C GLU A 40 19.55 7.42 -3.03
N ARG A 41 20.26 8.50 -2.71
CA ARG A 41 19.73 9.86 -2.71
C ARG A 41 19.96 10.54 -4.06
N ARG A 42 18.89 10.84 -4.77
CA ARG A 42 18.94 11.63 -6.01
C ARG A 42 18.53 13.07 -5.73
N ARG A 43 19.25 14.03 -6.33
CA ARG A 43 18.88 15.45 -6.30
C ARG A 43 17.89 15.72 -7.44
N GLN A 44 16.83 16.48 -7.17
CA GLN A 44 16.04 17.06 -8.26
C GLN A 44 16.81 18.24 -8.87
N ILE A 45 16.70 18.40 -10.19
CA ILE A 45 17.38 19.45 -10.95
C ILE A 45 16.87 20.85 -10.53
N THR A 46 15.61 20.93 -10.12
CA THR A 46 14.89 22.18 -9.79
C THR A 46 14.96 22.59 -8.33
N ASP A 47 15.04 21.64 -7.39
CA ASP A 47 15.21 21.94 -5.96
C ASP A 47 16.34 21.09 -5.36
N ARG A 48 17.47 21.77 -5.10
CA ARG A 48 18.68 21.16 -4.54
C ARG A 48 18.54 20.77 -3.05
N ARG A 49 17.48 21.22 -2.38
CA ARG A 49 17.23 20.96 -0.94
C ARG A 49 16.45 19.67 -0.71
N ALA A 50 15.66 19.21 -1.68
CA ALA A 50 14.94 17.94 -1.60
C ALA A 50 15.80 16.78 -2.14
N ARG A 51 16.24 15.88 -1.25
CA ARG A 51 16.83 14.58 -1.64
C ARG A 51 15.72 13.55 -1.68
N PHE A 52 15.47 13.02 -2.87
CA PHE A 52 14.51 11.96 -3.09
C PHE A 52 15.20 10.60 -2.98
N ILE A 53 14.54 9.68 -2.30
CA ILE A 53 15.10 8.35 -2.07
C ILE A 53 14.59 7.40 -3.16
N HIS A 54 15.52 6.65 -3.73
CA HIS A 54 15.23 5.62 -4.72
C HIS A 54 15.85 4.29 -4.31
N LEU A 55 15.24 3.18 -4.70
CA LEU A 55 15.90 1.87 -4.62
C LEU A 55 17.01 1.80 -5.67
N THR A 56 18.17 1.29 -5.28
CA THR A 56 19.19 0.83 -6.24
C THR A 56 18.73 -0.45 -6.92
N ASN A 57 19.49 -0.93 -7.92
CA ASN A 57 19.21 -2.25 -8.52
C ASN A 57 19.31 -3.40 -7.48
N SER A 58 20.22 -3.29 -6.51
CA SER A 58 20.33 -4.27 -5.42
C SER A 58 19.10 -4.21 -4.51
N GLY A 59 18.69 -3.00 -4.10
CA GLY A 59 17.49 -2.80 -3.29
C GLY A 59 16.22 -3.29 -3.95
N LYS A 60 16.08 -3.12 -5.27
CA LYS A 60 14.97 -3.70 -6.05
C LYS A 60 14.96 -5.22 -5.98
N LYS A 61 16.08 -5.88 -6.29
CA LYS A 61 16.18 -7.35 -6.24
C LYS A 61 15.81 -7.93 -4.87
N ILE A 62 16.30 -7.31 -3.78
CA ILE A 62 15.96 -7.75 -2.42
C ILE A 62 14.47 -7.53 -2.13
N THR A 63 13.92 -6.38 -2.55
CA THR A 63 12.50 -6.09 -2.37
C THR A 63 11.62 -7.07 -3.13
N ASP A 64 11.98 -7.41 -4.38
CA ASP A 64 11.26 -8.39 -5.19
C ASP A 64 11.30 -9.79 -4.56
N ALA A 65 12.47 -10.21 -4.06
CA ALA A 65 12.60 -11.49 -3.36
C ALA A 65 11.75 -11.54 -2.08
N LEU A 66 11.74 -10.44 -1.32
CA LEU A 66 10.92 -10.30 -0.11
C LEU A 66 9.42 -10.38 -0.45
N LEU A 67 8.97 -9.68 -1.51
CA LEU A 67 7.58 -9.68 -1.93
C LEU A 67 7.13 -11.05 -2.41
N LYS A 68 7.97 -11.78 -3.14
CA LYS A 68 7.70 -13.17 -3.57
C LYS A 68 7.61 -14.14 -2.39
N ALA A 69 8.57 -14.09 -1.47
CA ALA A 69 8.53 -14.95 -0.28
C ALA A 69 7.27 -14.70 0.55
N ARG A 70 6.86 -13.43 0.64
CA ARG A 70 5.64 -13.02 1.31
C ARG A 70 4.38 -13.52 0.61
N GLU A 71 4.30 -13.40 -0.71
CA GLU A 71 3.20 -13.92 -1.52
C GLU A 71 3.04 -15.43 -1.32
N GLN A 72 4.15 -16.17 -1.32
CA GLN A 72 4.14 -17.60 -1.07
C GLN A 72 3.54 -17.94 0.30
N VAL A 73 4.01 -17.29 1.38
CA VAL A 73 3.49 -17.54 2.74
C VAL A 73 1.99 -17.24 2.81
N ILE A 74 1.53 -16.15 2.20
CA ILE A 74 0.10 -15.80 2.20
C ILE A 74 -0.70 -16.82 1.42
N SER A 75 -0.22 -17.21 0.24
CA SER A 75 -0.88 -18.21 -0.61
C SER A 75 -1.00 -19.55 0.10
N GLU A 76 0.02 -19.98 0.84
CA GLU A 76 -0.01 -21.20 1.65
C GLU A 76 -1.03 -21.08 2.79
N CYS A 77 -1.04 -19.96 3.52
CA CYS A 77 -1.99 -19.71 4.61
C CYS A 77 -3.46 -19.75 4.17
N ILE A 78 -3.77 -19.26 2.97
CA ILE A 78 -5.15 -19.22 2.45
C ILE A 78 -5.50 -20.43 1.57
N SER A 79 -4.53 -21.28 1.24
CA SER A 79 -4.73 -22.46 0.39
C SER A 79 -5.83 -23.44 0.84
N PRO A 80 -6.18 -23.57 2.14
CA PRO A 80 -7.28 -24.43 2.55
C PRO A 80 -8.68 -23.89 2.22
N LEU A 81 -8.81 -22.61 1.84
CA LEU A 81 -10.10 -21.96 1.61
C LEU A 81 -10.62 -22.24 0.21
N SER A 82 -11.93 -22.51 0.09
CA SER A 82 -12.59 -22.59 -1.20
C SER A 82 -12.66 -21.21 -1.88
N PRO A 83 -12.89 -21.13 -3.21
CA PRO A 83 -13.07 -19.84 -3.88
C PRO A 83 -14.17 -18.97 -3.23
N ASN A 84 -15.26 -19.59 -2.77
CA ASN A 84 -16.34 -18.89 -2.08
C ASN A 84 -15.92 -18.36 -0.70
N ASP A 85 -15.14 -19.14 0.05
CA ASP A 85 -14.64 -18.69 1.36
C ASP A 85 -13.60 -17.57 1.22
N LEU A 86 -12.80 -17.59 0.15
CA LEU A 86 -11.89 -16.50 -0.19
C LEU A 86 -12.64 -15.21 -0.51
N ASP A 87 -13.75 -15.29 -1.25
CA ASP A 87 -14.61 -14.13 -1.53
C ASP A 87 -15.22 -13.55 -0.23
N ILE A 88 -15.68 -14.43 0.68
CA ILE A 88 -16.20 -14.02 1.98
C ILE A 88 -15.10 -13.37 2.84
N LEU A 89 -13.91 -13.98 2.90
CA LEU A 89 -12.76 -13.43 3.62
C LEU A 89 -12.38 -12.05 3.08
N GLY A 90 -12.34 -11.89 1.76
CA GLY A 90 -12.06 -10.61 1.10
C GLY A 90 -13.08 -9.53 1.47
N MET A 91 -14.38 -9.87 1.42
CA MET A 91 -15.46 -8.95 1.80
C MET A 91 -15.37 -8.52 3.27
N LEU A 92 -15.18 -9.48 4.18
CA LEU A 92 -15.06 -9.19 5.61
C LEU A 92 -13.82 -8.34 5.92
N SER A 93 -12.70 -8.65 5.27
CA SER A 93 -11.46 -7.89 5.39
C SER A 93 -11.62 -6.45 4.89
N GLU A 94 -12.24 -6.23 3.72
CA GLU A 94 -12.52 -4.88 3.20
C GLU A 94 -13.40 -4.10 4.18
N ARG A 95 -14.46 -4.72 4.72
CA ARG A 95 -15.35 -4.07 5.68
C ARG A 95 -14.61 -3.66 6.97
N LEU A 96 -13.74 -4.54 7.49
CA LEU A 96 -12.94 -4.24 8.68
C LEU A 96 -11.95 -3.10 8.41
N LEU A 97 -11.28 -3.10 7.26
CA LEU A 97 -10.36 -2.04 6.87
C LEU A 97 -11.06 -0.68 6.82
N VAL A 98 -12.20 -0.60 6.11
CA VAL A 98 -12.97 0.66 6.02
C VAL A 98 -13.46 1.12 7.39
N ALA A 99 -14.00 0.22 8.21
CA ALA A 99 -14.50 0.56 9.55
C ALA A 99 -13.42 1.11 10.49
N ASN A 100 -12.15 0.79 10.24
CA ASN A 100 -11.00 1.25 11.03
C ASN A 100 -10.25 2.42 10.34
N GLY A 101 -10.85 3.09 9.37
CA GLY A 101 -10.28 4.28 8.74
C GLY A 101 -9.18 3.99 7.71
N PHE A 102 -9.06 2.74 7.24
CA PHE A 102 -8.21 2.41 6.10
C PHE A 102 -8.99 2.64 4.81
N ASP A 103 -8.99 3.88 4.34
CA ASP A 103 -9.66 4.27 3.09
C ASP A 103 -8.78 4.00 1.84
N LYS A 104 -9.41 4.09 0.68
CA LYS A 104 -8.75 3.93 -0.63
C LYS A 104 -7.90 5.15 -1.02
N ASP A 105 -7.97 6.25 -0.26
CA ASP A 105 -7.55 7.59 -0.68
C ASP A 105 -6.39 8.21 0.11
N GLY A 106 -5.78 7.51 1.08
CA GLY A 106 -4.39 7.82 1.45
C GLY A 106 -4.05 8.00 2.92
N SER A 107 -4.73 7.31 3.84
CA SER A 107 -4.12 7.05 5.16
C SER A 107 -3.32 5.75 5.13
N VAL A 108 -2.19 5.80 4.42
CA VAL A 108 -1.26 4.68 4.27
C VAL A 108 -0.70 4.32 5.64
N SER A 109 -1.24 3.28 6.27
CA SER A 109 -0.55 2.64 7.40
C SER A 109 -0.54 1.12 7.37
N LEU A 110 -1.35 0.42 6.56
CA LEU A 110 -1.30 -1.05 6.54
C LEU A 110 -1.26 -1.74 5.18
N CYS A 111 -1.28 -1.01 4.05
CA CYS A 111 -0.99 -1.62 2.74
C CYS A 111 0.53 -1.74 2.46
N HIS A 112 1.38 -1.72 3.49
CA HIS A 112 2.76 -2.23 3.41
C HIS A 112 2.80 -3.77 3.29
N LEU A 113 1.64 -4.40 3.52
CA LEU A 113 1.40 -5.84 3.49
C LEU A 113 0.67 -6.28 2.21
N CYS A 114 0.82 -5.68 1.03
CA CYS A 114 0.24 -6.34 -0.16
C CYS A 114 1.07 -6.28 -1.42
N GLY A 115 1.80 -5.21 -1.72
CA GLY A 115 2.47 -5.11 -3.03
C GLY A 115 1.52 -5.32 -4.22
N TYR A 116 0.21 -5.28 -3.98
CA TYR A 116 -0.82 -5.69 -4.92
C TYR A 116 -1.29 -4.42 -5.62
N SER A 117 -0.73 -4.16 -6.79
CA SER A 117 -1.43 -3.35 -7.78
C SER A 117 -2.70 -4.12 -8.14
N ARG A 118 -3.87 -3.50 -7.98
CA ARG A 118 -5.16 -4.17 -8.25
C ARG A 118 -5.18 -4.72 -9.67
N ILE A 119 -5.13 -6.05 -9.82
CA ILE A 119 -5.87 -6.70 -10.91
C ILE A 119 -7.34 -6.61 -10.49
N ALA A 120 -8.07 -5.66 -11.06
CA ALA A 120 -9.52 -5.63 -10.89
C ALA A 120 -10.10 -6.86 -11.61
N PRO A 121 -10.91 -7.72 -10.95
CA PRO A 121 -11.71 -8.67 -11.68
C PRO A 121 -12.67 -7.87 -12.56
N SER A 122 -12.68 -8.16 -13.86
CA SER A 122 -13.62 -7.57 -14.81
C SER A 122 -15.03 -7.90 -14.38
N ARG A 123 -15.66 -7.02 -13.58
CA ARG A 123 -17.10 -7.10 -13.33
C ARG A 123 -17.80 -6.83 -14.65
N GLY A 124 -18.35 -7.89 -15.24
CA GLY A 124 -19.30 -7.81 -16.33
C GLY A 124 -20.37 -6.76 -16.02
N LYS A 125 -20.70 -5.97 -17.03
CA LYS A 125 -21.56 -4.79 -16.94
C LYS A 125 -22.89 -5.08 -16.22
N ALA A 126 -23.10 -4.50 -15.05
CA ALA A 126 -24.42 -4.33 -14.46
C ALA A 126 -24.93 -2.91 -14.75
N LYS A 127 -26.10 -2.81 -15.40
CA LYS A 127 -26.77 -1.56 -15.78
C LYS A 127 -27.27 -0.78 -14.54
N PRO A 128 -27.40 0.56 -14.60
CA PRO A 128 -27.82 1.35 -13.44
C PRO A 128 -29.33 1.25 -13.22
N GLY A 129 -29.73 0.70 -12.07
CA GLY A 129 -31.09 0.75 -11.52
C GLY A 129 -31.26 1.92 -10.55
N ARG A 130 -32.44 2.54 -10.59
CA ARG A 130 -32.82 3.85 -10.03
C ARG A 130 -32.63 3.99 -8.50
N SER A 131 -32.35 5.22 -8.08
CA SER A 131 -32.33 5.72 -6.70
C SER A 131 -33.68 5.55 -5.97
N PRO A 132 -33.70 5.16 -4.68
CA PRO A 132 -34.91 5.25 -3.86
C PRO A 132 -35.15 6.67 -3.34
N ARG A 133 -36.39 7.12 -3.57
CA ARG A 133 -37.01 8.37 -3.10
C ARG A 133 -37.47 8.17 -1.64
N TRP A 134 -36.90 8.88 -0.68
CA TRP A 134 -37.37 8.86 0.70
C TRP A 134 -38.59 9.78 0.84
N ASN A 135 -39.76 9.18 1.03
CA ASN A 135 -40.95 9.85 1.55
C ASN A 135 -41.22 9.27 2.95
N VAL A 136 -41.22 10.10 3.98
CA VAL A 136 -41.96 9.82 5.21
C VAL A 136 -42.85 11.03 5.45
N ALA A 137 -44.15 10.80 5.28
CA ALA A 137 -45.22 11.73 5.61
C ALA A 137 -45.54 11.67 7.11
N SER A 138 -46.16 12.75 7.54
CA SER A 138 -46.41 13.25 8.88
C SER A 138 -47.50 12.52 9.68
N GLU A 139 -47.56 12.91 10.97
CA GLU A 139 -48.75 13.10 11.84
C GLU A 139 -49.23 11.98 12.77
N GLY A 140 -49.50 12.42 14.00
CA GLY A 140 -50.03 11.70 15.15
C GLY A 140 -49.75 12.49 16.42
#